data_AF-A0A356SYM1-F1
#
_entry.id   AF-A0A356SYM1-F1
#
_cell.length_a   1.000
_cell.length_b   1.000
_cell.length_c   1.000
_cell.angle_alpha   90.00
_cell.angle_beta   90.00
_cell.angle_gamma   90.00
#
_symmetry.space_group_name_H-M   'P 1'
#
loop_
_entity.id
_entity.type
_entity.pdbx_description
1 polymer ?
#
loop_
_entity_poly.entity_id
_entity_poly.type
_entity_poly.pdbx_seq_one_letter_code
_entity_poly.pdbx_strand_id
1 'polypeptide(L)' 'SVGVPWTVEGATVRSALNEPYVAIVDIQTELHGIDPLELLGSKASVTLRRGLTENVYGGIVSSVRIRHDHDE' A
#
# COMPACT_ATOMS: atom_id res chain seq x y z
N SER A 1 -0.39 -10.42 -9.76
CA SER A 1 0.26 -9.08 -9.85
C SER A 1 1.79 -9.08 -9.89
N VAL A 2 2.51 -10.22 -9.97
CA VAL A 2 3.98 -10.18 -10.15
C VAL A 2 4.33 -9.43 -11.45
N GLY A 3 5.12 -8.36 -11.34
CA GLY A 3 5.64 -7.61 -12.49
C GLY A 3 4.95 -6.28 -12.81
N VAL A 4 3.96 -5.83 -12.03
CA VAL A 4 3.41 -4.48 -12.19
C VAL A 4 4.32 -3.45 -11.51
N PRO A 5 4.81 -2.41 -12.21
CA PRO A 5 5.63 -1.36 -11.62
C PRO A 5 4.72 -0.37 -10.87
N TRP A 6 4.49 -0.65 -9.58
CA TRP A 6 3.79 0.27 -8.69
C TRP A 6 4.76 1.34 -8.17
N THR A 7 4.37 2.60 -8.30
CA THR A 7 5.03 3.73 -7.63
C THR A 7 4.30 4.02 -6.32
N VAL A 8 5.04 4.13 -5.23
CA VAL A 8 4.50 4.50 -3.92
C VAL A 8 4.55 6.02 -3.77
N GLU A 9 3.39 6.65 -3.56
CA GLU A 9 3.29 8.09 -3.33
C GLU A 9 3.39 8.45 -1.85
N GLY A 10 2.88 7.56 -0.99
CA GLY A 10 2.80 7.80 0.44
C GLY A 10 2.45 6.54 1.20
N ALA A 11 2.77 6.53 2.49
CA ALA A 11 2.39 5.47 3.39
C ALA A 11 2.21 6.01 4.80
N THR A 12 1.12 5.60 5.44
CA THR A 12 0.80 5.92 6.84
C THR A 12 0.59 4.62 7.61
N VAL A 13 1.30 4.46 8.73
CA VAL A 13 1.09 3.34 9.65
C VAL A 13 0.40 3.86 10.90
N ARG A 14 -0.72 3.22 11.27
CA ARG A 14 -1.46 3.45 12.51
C ARG A 14 -1.27 2.24 13.40
N SER A 15 -0.85 2.46 14.64
CA SER A 15 -0.72 1.41 15.64
C SER A 15 -1.30 1.89 16.98
N ALA A 16 -1.91 0.96 17.70
CA ALA A 16 -2.41 1.16 19.07
C ALA A 16 -2.03 -0.06 19.91
N LEU A 17 -2.01 0.10 21.23
CA LEU A 17 -1.69 -0.99 22.14
C LEU A 17 -2.80 -2.06 22.07
N ASN A 18 -2.41 -3.33 21.94
CA ASN A 18 -3.32 -4.49 21.84
C ASN A 18 -4.24 -4.51 20.60
N GLU A 19 -3.94 -3.71 19.57
CA GLU A 19 -4.66 -3.75 18.28
C GLU A 19 -3.70 -4.09 17.14
N PRO A 20 -4.16 -4.79 16.09
CA PRO A 20 -3.36 -4.96 14.89
C PRO A 20 -3.08 -3.59 14.28
N TYR A 21 -1.84 -3.36 13.87
CA TYR A 21 -1.51 -2.14 13.14
C TYR A 21 -2.17 -2.14 11.76
N VAL A 22 -2.41 -0.96 11.22
CA VAL A 22 -2.94 -0.76 9.87
C VAL A 22 -1.95 0.10 9.10
N ALA A 23 -1.46 -0.42 7.97
CA ALA A 23 -0.69 0.34 7.00
C ALA A 23 -1.59 0.73 5.83
N ILE A 24 -1.70 2.04 5.57
CA ILE A 24 -2.37 2.61 4.41
C ILE A 24 -1.27 3.05 3.45
N VAL A 25 -1.31 2.57 2.22
CA VAL A 25 -0.30 2.86 1.20
C VAL A 25 -0.99 3.42 -0.03
N ASP A 26 -0.52 4.56 -0.48
CA ASP A 26 -0.96 5.18 -1.72
C ASP A 26 -0.01 4.74 -2.83
N ILE A 27 -0.55 4.03 -3.81
CA ILE A 27 0.19 3.47 -4.94
C ILE A 27 -0.48 3.88 -6.26
N GLN A 28 0.34 4.03 -7.28
CA GLN A 28 -0.07 4.30 -8.65
C GLN A 28 0.72 3.43 -9.63
N THR A 29 0.20 3.25 -10.84
CA THR A 29 0.94 2.61 -11.94
C THR A 29 0.54 3.24 -13.27
N GLU A 30 1.51 3.38 -14.17
CA GLU A 30 1.26 3.82 -15.55
C GLU A 30 0.73 2.68 -16.44
N LEU A 31 0.74 1.44 -15.94
CA LEU A 31 0.30 0.28 -16.71
C LEU A 31 -1.23 0.23 -16.81
N HIS A 32 -1.74 0.44 -18.01
CA HIS A 32 -3.16 0.36 -18.30
C HIS A 32 -3.70 -1.08 -18.20
N GLY A 33 -4.97 -1.21 -17.84
CA GLY A 33 -5.67 -2.50 -17.77
C GLY A 33 -5.35 -3.33 -16.52
N ILE A 34 -4.59 -2.79 -15.58
CA ILE A 34 -4.40 -3.39 -14.26
C ILE A 34 -5.65 -3.17 -13.41
N ASP A 35 -6.19 -4.25 -12.85
CA ASP A 35 -7.22 -4.17 -11.83
C ASP A 35 -6.56 -4.16 -10.43
N PRO A 36 -6.57 -3.03 -9.70
CA PRO A 36 -6.00 -2.95 -8.36
C PRO A 36 -6.69 -3.90 -7.35
N LEU A 37 -7.92 -4.35 -7.63
CA LEU A 37 -8.64 -5.28 -6.76
C LEU A 37 -7.97 -6.66 -6.70
N GLU A 38 -7.14 -7.03 -7.67
CA GLU A 38 -6.33 -8.25 -7.61
C GLU A 38 -5.33 -8.26 -6.45
N LEU A 39 -5.05 -7.10 -5.84
CA LEU A 39 -4.20 -7.02 -4.65
C LEU A 39 -4.89 -7.54 -3.39
N LEU A 40 -6.23 -7.61 -3.35
CA LEU A 40 -6.97 -8.07 -2.16
C LEU A 40 -6.57 -9.49 -1.77
N GLY A 41 -6.32 -9.71 -0.48
CA GLY A 41 -5.90 -10.99 0.07
C GLY A 41 -4.44 -11.36 -0.21
N SER A 42 -3.73 -10.60 -1.02
CA SER A 42 -2.31 -10.83 -1.29
C SER A 42 -1.42 -10.43 -0.10
N LYS A 43 -0.27 -11.09 0.02
CA LYS A 43 0.78 -10.70 0.97
C LYS A 43 1.51 -9.48 0.43
N ALA A 44 1.71 -8.47 1.29
CA ALA A 44 2.45 -7.27 0.96
C ALA A 44 3.36 -6.85 2.12
N SER A 45 4.44 -6.15 1.80
CA SER A 45 5.32 -5.53 2.78
C SER A 45 5.62 -4.09 2.40
N VAL A 46 5.62 -3.21 3.39
CA VAL A 46 5.97 -1.80 3.25
C VAL A 46 7.22 -1.53 4.05
N THR A 47 8.22 -0.95 3.40
CA THR A 47 9.46 -0.51 4.05
C THR A 47 9.43 1.00 4.21
N LEU A 48 9.43 1.48 5.45
CA LEU A 48 9.52 2.90 5.78
C LEU A 48 10.93 3.22 6.26
N ARG A 49 11.63 4.07 5.51
CA ARG A 49 12.97 4.54 5.85
C ARG A 49 12.96 5.99 6.30
N ARG A 50 13.48 6.26 7.50
CA ARG A 50 13.63 7.60 8.07
C ARG A 50 15.07 7.81 8.52
N GLY A 51 15.85 8.55 7.73
CA GLY A 51 17.28 8.69 7.95
C GLY A 51 17.98 7.32 7.88
N LEU A 52 18.61 6.91 8.99
CA LEU A 52 19.28 5.61 9.11
C LEU A 52 18.38 4.50 9.66
N THR A 53 17.16 4.82 10.07
CA THR A 53 16.21 3.84 10.61
C THR A 53 15.35 3.28 9.49
N GLU A 54 15.23 1.96 9.46
CA GLU A 54 14.33 1.22 8.56
C GLU A 54 13.34 0.41 9.40
N ASN A 55 12.05 0.53 9.07
CA ASN A 55 10.99 -0.28 9.66
C ASN A 55 10.27 -1.03 8.53
N VAL A 56 10.04 -2.32 8.74
CA VAL A 56 9.35 -3.17 7.77
C VAL A 56 8.02 -3.61 8.37
N TYR A 57 6.93 -3.37 7.63
CA TYR A 57 5.56 -3.72 8.00
C TYR A 57 5.01 -4.72 6.99
N GLY A 58 4.90 -5.99 7.39
CA GLY A 58 4.38 -7.07 6.55
C GLY A 58 2.98 -7.53 6.94
N GLY A 59 2.09 -7.69 5.97
CA GLY A 59 0.70 -8.09 6.23
C GLY A 59 -0.04 -8.61 5.01
N ILE A 60 -1.37 -8.66 5.14
CA ILE A 60 -2.30 -9.02 4.06
C ILE A 60 -3.07 -7.76 3.65
N VAL A 61 -3.24 -7.56 2.34
CA VAL A 61 -4.07 -6.48 1.81
C VAL A 61 -5.54 -6.80 2.11
N SER A 62 -6.13 -6.11 3.08
CA SER A 62 -7.51 -6.32 3.50
C SER A 62 -8.53 -5.43 2.80
N SER A 63 -8.09 -4.32 2.21
CA SER A 63 -8.94 -3.37 1.49
C SER A 63 -8.17 -2.65 0.39
N VAL A 64 -8.84 -2.34 -0.72
CA VAL A 64 -8.34 -1.51 -1.81
C VAL A 64 -9.36 -0.41 -2.08
N ARG A 65 -8.89 0.83 -2.23
CA ARG A 65 -9.73 1.98 -2.62
C ARG A 65 -9.13 2.60 -3.88
N ILE A 66 -9.95 2.73 -4.91
CA ILE A 66 -9.54 3.35 -6.17
C ILE A 66 -9.96 4.82 -6.11
N ARG A 67 -8.98 5.72 -6.28
CA ARG A 67 -9.23 7.16 -6.41
C ARG A 67 -9.15 7.53 -7.89
N HIS A 68 -10.10 8.34 -8.34
CA HIS A 68 -10.03 8.98 -9.65
C HIS A 68 -9.70 10.45 -9.42
N ASP A 69 -8.71 10.99 -10.13
CA ASP A 69 -8.33 12.41 -10.06
C ASP A 69 -9.37 13.35 -10.74
N HIS A 70 -10.65 12.99 -10.70
CA HIS A 70 -11.75 13.78 -11.23
C HIS A 70 -12.77 14.00 -10.11
N ASP A 71 -12.46 14.95 -9.24
CA ASP A 71 -13.43 15.66 -8.38
C ASP A 71 -12.82 17.04 -8.09
N GLU A 72 -13.04 17.98 -9.02
CA GLU A 72 -13.02 19.43 -8.72
C GLU A 72 -14.33 19.84 -8.02
#